data_AF-A0A928JTR9-F1
#
_entry.id   AF-A0A928JTR9-F1
#
_cell.length_a   1.000
_cell.length_b   1.000
_cell.length_c   1.000
_cell.angle_alpha   90.00
_cell.angle_beta   90.00
_cell.angle_gamma   90.00
#
_symmetry.space_group_name_H-M   'P 1'
#
loop_
_entity.id
_entity.type
_entity.pdbx_description
1 polymer ?
#
loop_
_entity_poly.entity_id
_entity_poly.type
_entity_poly.pdbx_seq_one_letter_code
_entity_poly.pdbx_strand_id
1 'polypeptide(L)'
;MMSDYYIEFHKKEFIRPLELSNKGKYYRDIANIDHSFSGRIDTMINTFIMEAAQQLINSIELFEMGYFDCAYYSLRSAVDVSTTMVFLTDMPDEDRDKYLEDWKDTKHFPMQGQILKMLSDEGDVFSDMKENMPTFFNEAKELCQKLNKYVHKQGLRHFYVSRNHPINMKKPQDVFISNFEYFLKKCIGVVAVMRLAGDPFPILLMDEDFLLRCFDSMTEAYTQEFVDEYIGKDTVEEYKRTSLCEGTYYAIIENEKKSYATFNVMKHWLIDRKEMADILPQLHLLSTVDVVSVLLVNSCNKIAKVHANGGLMMFHTELETNRKELSWNSMDFIEFAKNANKYNQQYDEAYISVFRCLNDDYCAEHNELLDDEDIAKIIGALKEYEEKQIEQEKN
;
A
#
# COMPACT_ATOMS: atom_id res chain seq x y z
N MET A 1 33.05 -27.71 31.06
CA MET A 1 31.87 -26.96 30.62
C MET A 1 32.07 -25.52 31.08
N MET A 2 32.20 -24.56 30.15
CA MET A 2 32.00 -23.14 30.52
C MET A 2 30.59 -23.06 31.10
N SER A 3 30.43 -22.46 32.28
CA SER A 3 29.10 -22.31 32.87
C SER A 3 28.26 -21.42 31.95
N ASP A 4 26.97 -21.72 31.79
CA ASP A 4 26.05 -20.92 30.97
C ASP A 4 26.08 -19.43 31.37
N TYR A 5 26.38 -19.15 32.64
CA TYR A 5 26.62 -17.80 33.17
C TYR A 5 27.76 -17.05 32.48
N TYR A 6 28.90 -17.70 32.21
CA TYR A 6 30.04 -17.08 31.54
C TYR A 6 29.72 -16.71 30.09
N ILE A 7 28.98 -17.57 29.40
CA ILE A 7 28.51 -17.34 28.04
C ILE A 7 27.52 -16.16 28.01
N GLU A 8 26.54 -16.14 28.92
CA GLU A 8 25.55 -15.05 29.00
C GLU A 8 26.17 -13.71 29.38
N PHE A 9 27.19 -13.70 30.25
CA PHE A 9 27.95 -12.51 30.58
C PHE A 9 28.66 -11.94 29.33
N HIS A 10 29.43 -12.77 28.61
CA HIS A 10 30.17 -12.29 27.43
C HIS A 10 29.28 -11.84 26.28
N LYS A 11 28.10 -12.45 26.09
CA LYS A 11 27.12 -11.99 25.10
C LYS A 11 26.67 -10.54 25.35
N LYS A 12 26.59 -10.12 26.61
CA LYS A 12 26.01 -8.82 27.02
C LYS A 12 27.06 -7.80 27.45
N GLU A 13 28.32 -8.19 27.57
CA GLU A 13 29.40 -7.39 28.17
C GLU A 13 29.49 -5.96 27.62
N PHE A 14 29.30 -5.80 26.31
CA PHE A 14 29.35 -4.49 25.65
C PHE A 14 28.04 -4.11 24.94
N ILE A 15 26.97 -4.87 25.13
CA ILE A 15 25.66 -4.55 24.56
C ILE A 15 24.90 -3.70 25.57
N ARG A 16 24.42 -2.55 25.12
CA ARG A 16 23.65 -1.61 25.95
C ARG A 16 22.28 -1.40 25.30
N PRO A 17 21.24 -2.12 25.75
CA PRO A 17 19.88 -1.89 25.29
C PRO A 17 19.42 -0.46 25.54
N LEU A 18 18.51 0.01 24.68
CA LEU A 18 17.92 1.35 24.70
C LEU A 18 16.42 1.23 24.43
N GLU A 19 15.67 2.29 24.72
CA GLU A 19 14.24 2.36 24.45
C GLU A 19 13.94 3.60 23.62
N LEU A 20 13.11 3.43 22.59
CA LEU A 20 12.63 4.51 21.74
C LEU A 20 11.20 4.88 22.16
N SER A 21 11.03 6.07 22.72
CA SER A 21 9.74 6.53 23.24
C SER A 21 8.62 6.59 22.18
N ASN A 22 8.96 6.77 20.91
CA ASN A 22 8.01 6.92 19.80
C ASN A 22 7.94 5.71 18.86
N LYS A 23 8.41 4.53 19.30
CA LYS A 23 8.43 3.30 18.49
C LYS A 23 7.12 3.02 17.75
N GLY A 24 5.99 3.05 18.46
CA GLY A 24 4.68 2.78 17.86
C GLY A 24 4.27 3.79 16.77
N LYS A 25 4.77 5.03 16.82
CA LYS A 25 4.56 6.00 15.74
C LYS A 25 5.35 5.60 14.50
N TYR A 26 6.65 5.27 14.64
CA TYR A 26 7.48 4.85 13.51
C TYR A 26 6.90 3.64 12.77
N TYR A 27 6.34 2.67 13.49
CA TYR A 27 5.67 1.52 12.86
C TYR A 27 4.45 1.92 12.02
N ARG A 28 3.59 2.80 12.53
CA ARG A 28 2.43 3.31 11.78
C ARG A 28 2.84 4.16 10.58
N ASP A 29 3.91 4.92 10.72
CA ASP A 29 4.43 5.74 9.65
C ASP A 29 5.06 4.87 8.55
N ILE A 30 5.84 3.85 8.91
CA ILE A 30 6.38 2.87 7.94
C ILE A 30 5.23 2.13 7.20
N ALA A 31 4.11 1.89 7.86
CA ALA A 31 2.92 1.29 7.23
C ALA A 31 2.34 2.13 6.08
N ASN A 32 2.61 3.46 6.02
CA ASN A 32 2.23 4.27 4.86
C ASN A 32 2.99 3.83 3.59
N ILE A 33 4.15 3.20 3.76
CA ILE A 33 5.01 2.77 2.66
C ILE A 33 4.61 1.37 2.16
N ASP A 34 4.44 0.38 3.04
CA ASP A 34 4.30 -1.04 2.64
C ASP A 34 2.88 -1.60 2.67
N HIS A 35 1.94 -0.99 3.38
CA HIS A 35 0.52 -1.40 3.35
C HIS A 35 -0.26 -0.76 2.18
N SER A 36 0.41 0.03 1.36
CA SER A 36 -0.12 0.63 0.14
C SER A 36 0.56 -0.06 -1.04
N PHE A 37 -0.12 -1.03 -1.65
CA PHE A 37 0.43 -1.82 -2.76
C PHE A 37 0.35 -1.04 -4.06
N SER A 38 1.46 -1.00 -4.80
CA SER A 38 1.44 -0.54 -6.18
C SER A 38 0.58 -1.47 -7.04
N GLY A 39 -0.21 -0.89 -7.95
CA GLY A 39 -0.91 -1.61 -9.01
C GLY A 39 0.00 -2.30 -10.03
N ARG A 40 1.32 -2.06 -9.99
CA ARG A 40 2.31 -2.60 -10.93
C ARG A 40 2.63 -4.07 -10.67
N ILE A 41 1.76 -4.96 -11.16
CA ILE A 41 1.96 -6.42 -11.11
C ILE A 41 2.99 -6.94 -12.13
N ASP A 42 3.34 -6.12 -13.12
CA ASP A 42 4.35 -6.38 -14.14
C ASP A 42 5.78 -6.38 -13.58
N THR A 43 5.97 -5.83 -12.37
CA THR A 43 7.27 -5.72 -11.70
C THR A 43 7.23 -6.33 -10.29
N MET A 44 8.41 -6.48 -9.68
CA MET A 44 8.52 -6.91 -8.29
C MET A 44 8.54 -5.74 -7.30
N ILE A 45 8.09 -4.54 -7.70
CA ILE A 45 8.21 -3.31 -6.91
C ILE A 45 7.68 -3.47 -5.48
N ASN A 46 6.51 -4.10 -5.32
CA ASN A 46 5.88 -4.33 -4.02
C ASN A 46 6.77 -5.16 -3.09
N THR A 47 7.46 -6.18 -3.59
CA THR A 47 8.38 -7.01 -2.77
C THR A 47 9.56 -6.19 -2.25
N PHE A 48 10.14 -5.33 -3.09
CA PHE A 48 11.25 -4.47 -2.65
C PHE A 48 10.79 -3.39 -1.66
N ILE A 49 9.60 -2.83 -1.85
CA ILE A 49 9.01 -1.86 -0.91
C ILE A 49 8.83 -2.51 0.48
N MET A 50 8.23 -3.69 0.52
CA MET A 50 8.01 -4.45 1.76
C MET A 50 9.34 -4.81 2.43
N GLU A 51 10.35 -5.25 1.66
CA GLU A 51 11.67 -5.56 2.22
C GLU A 51 12.37 -4.31 2.76
N ALA A 52 12.30 -3.17 2.07
CA ALA A 52 12.86 -1.91 2.55
C ALA A 52 12.19 -1.44 3.86
N ALA A 53 10.85 -1.54 3.94
CA ALA A 53 10.08 -1.25 5.14
C ALA A 53 10.46 -2.20 6.30
N GLN A 54 10.62 -3.50 6.02
CA GLN A 54 11.06 -4.47 7.01
C GLN A 54 12.48 -4.17 7.51
N GLN A 55 13.39 -3.69 6.65
CA GLN A 55 14.72 -3.26 7.09
C GLN A 55 14.66 -2.03 8.02
N LEU A 56 13.74 -1.09 7.77
CA LEU A 56 13.50 0.03 8.69
C LEU A 56 12.98 -0.46 10.05
N ILE A 57 12.02 -1.39 10.06
CA ILE A 57 11.51 -2.03 11.29
C ILE A 57 12.63 -2.77 12.04
N ASN A 58 13.41 -3.58 11.33
CA ASN A 58 14.54 -4.32 11.91
C ASN A 58 15.57 -3.37 12.53
N SER A 59 15.80 -2.20 11.92
CA SER A 59 16.72 -1.21 12.48
C SER A 59 16.28 -0.71 13.86
N ILE A 60 14.97 -0.54 14.07
CA ILE A 60 14.39 -0.10 15.34
C ILE A 60 14.62 -1.19 16.41
N GLU A 61 14.29 -2.45 16.09
CA GLU A 61 14.48 -3.57 17.02
C GLU A 61 15.96 -3.77 17.39
N LEU A 62 16.84 -3.79 16.40
CA LEU A 62 18.28 -3.96 16.61
C LEU A 62 18.86 -2.82 17.44
N PHE A 63 18.35 -1.61 17.26
CA PHE A 63 18.79 -0.45 18.03
C PHE A 63 18.41 -0.58 19.52
N GLU A 64 17.17 -0.96 19.81
CA GLU A 64 16.69 -1.17 21.18
C GLU A 64 17.39 -2.35 21.86
N MET A 65 17.70 -3.41 21.11
CA MET A 65 18.53 -4.52 21.61
C MET A 65 19.98 -4.10 21.91
N GLY A 66 20.40 -2.91 21.46
CA GLY A 66 21.73 -2.35 21.65
C GLY A 66 22.71 -2.68 20.54
N TYR A 67 22.30 -3.41 19.49
CA TYR A 67 23.11 -3.76 18.32
C TYR A 67 23.19 -2.60 17.31
N PHE A 68 23.73 -1.47 17.74
CA PHE A 68 23.59 -0.22 16.99
C PHE A 68 24.23 -0.26 15.59
N ASP A 69 25.36 -0.95 15.39
CA ASP A 69 25.99 -1.04 14.07
C ASP A 69 25.12 -1.82 13.08
N CYS A 70 24.47 -2.89 13.55
CA CYS A 70 23.49 -3.66 12.80
C CYS A 70 22.23 -2.81 12.52
N ALA A 71 21.78 -2.00 13.49
CA ALA A 71 20.67 -1.07 13.27
C ALA A 71 20.98 -0.05 12.15
N TYR A 72 22.16 0.59 12.19
CA TYR A 72 22.59 1.51 11.13
C TYR A 72 22.84 0.80 9.80
N TYR A 73 23.27 -0.46 9.83
CA TYR A 73 23.37 -1.29 8.62
C TYR A 73 21.99 -1.53 8.01
N SER A 74 20.97 -1.89 8.80
CA SER A 74 19.60 -2.06 8.31
C SER A 74 19.01 -0.76 7.75
N LEU A 75 19.29 0.40 8.37
CA LEU A 75 18.91 1.70 7.78
C LEU A 75 19.52 1.92 6.38
N ARG A 76 20.82 1.64 6.24
CA ARG A 76 21.50 1.71 4.93
C ARG A 76 20.92 0.69 3.96
N SER A 77 20.69 -0.54 4.41
CA SER A 77 20.14 -1.62 3.59
C SER A 77 18.76 -1.26 3.05
N ALA A 78 17.91 -0.58 3.82
CA ALA A 78 16.62 -0.09 3.34
C ALA A 78 16.76 0.85 2.14
N VAL A 79 17.72 1.78 2.20
CA VAL A 79 18.03 2.71 1.09
C VAL A 79 18.63 1.98 -0.12
N ASP A 80 19.50 1.00 0.12
CA ASP A 80 20.12 0.21 -0.95
C ASP A 80 19.07 -0.66 -1.68
N VAL A 81 18.14 -1.26 -0.92
CA VAL A 81 17.00 -2.04 -1.45
C VAL A 81 16.05 -1.15 -2.25
N SER A 82 15.67 0.03 -1.74
CA SER A 82 14.81 0.96 -2.48
C SER A 82 15.50 1.52 -3.73
N THR A 83 16.83 1.67 -3.72
CA THR A 83 17.59 2.06 -4.92
C THR A 83 17.62 0.92 -5.95
N THR A 84 17.78 -0.31 -5.49
CA THR A 84 17.75 -1.51 -6.34
C THR A 84 16.38 -1.71 -6.99
N MET A 85 15.31 -1.43 -6.25
CA MET A 85 13.95 -1.39 -6.78
C MET A 85 13.85 -0.43 -7.96
N VAL A 86 14.28 0.83 -7.79
CA VAL A 86 14.24 1.82 -8.88
C VAL A 86 15.07 1.36 -10.07
N PHE A 87 16.26 0.81 -9.84
CA PHE A 87 17.07 0.22 -10.90
C PHE A 87 16.34 -0.88 -11.68
N LEU A 88 15.68 -1.80 -10.98
CA LEU A 88 14.96 -2.89 -11.63
C LEU A 88 13.62 -2.46 -12.24
N THR A 89 13.16 -1.23 -12.02
CA THR A 89 11.92 -0.70 -12.64
C THR A 89 12.18 0.32 -13.75
N ASP A 90 13.28 1.07 -13.66
CA ASP A 90 13.58 2.24 -14.49
C ASP A 90 14.68 2.00 -15.54
N MET A 91 15.38 0.85 -15.47
CA MET A 91 16.28 0.46 -16.54
C MET A 91 15.51 0.08 -17.81
N PRO A 92 16.07 0.33 -19.02
CA PRO A 92 15.45 -0.06 -20.28
C PRO A 92 15.02 -1.53 -20.31
N ASP A 93 13.85 -1.78 -20.91
CA ASP A 93 13.20 -3.10 -20.93
C ASP A 93 14.14 -4.23 -21.41
N GLU A 94 14.98 -3.96 -22.41
CA GLU A 94 15.91 -4.94 -23.00
C GLU A 94 16.94 -5.47 -21.99
N ASP A 95 17.34 -4.66 -21.01
CA ASP A 95 18.32 -5.03 -19.99
C ASP A 95 17.69 -5.39 -18.64
N ARG A 96 16.47 -4.92 -18.36
CA ARG A 96 15.77 -5.10 -17.09
C ARG A 96 15.61 -6.58 -16.73
N ASP A 97 15.17 -7.41 -17.67
CA ASP A 97 14.92 -8.84 -17.43
C ASP A 97 16.21 -9.57 -17.05
N LYS A 98 17.31 -9.23 -17.72
CA LYS A 98 18.63 -9.77 -17.43
C LYS A 98 19.12 -9.36 -16.04
N TYR A 99 19.01 -8.08 -15.68
CA TYR A 99 19.39 -7.63 -14.34
C TYR A 99 18.54 -8.29 -13.26
N LEU A 100 17.25 -8.47 -13.50
CA LEU A 100 16.34 -9.15 -12.57
C LEU A 100 16.71 -10.62 -12.41
N GLU A 101 17.01 -11.33 -13.50
CA GLU A 101 17.48 -12.72 -13.46
C GLU A 101 18.82 -12.84 -12.72
N ASP A 102 19.79 -11.98 -13.04
CA ASP A 102 21.09 -11.96 -12.38
C ASP A 102 20.97 -11.68 -10.87
N TRP A 103 20.06 -10.78 -10.48
CA TRP A 103 19.76 -10.51 -9.07
C TRP A 103 19.12 -11.71 -8.37
N LYS A 104 18.11 -12.35 -8.98
CA LYS A 104 17.42 -13.54 -8.44
C LYS A 104 18.36 -14.72 -8.27
N ASP A 105 19.25 -14.92 -9.23
CA ASP A 105 20.22 -16.02 -9.23
C ASP A 105 21.47 -15.73 -8.39
N THR A 106 21.54 -14.58 -7.71
CA THR A 106 22.69 -14.14 -6.92
C THR A 106 24.00 -14.09 -7.72
N LYS A 107 23.91 -13.77 -9.01
CA LYS A 107 25.07 -13.55 -9.90
C LYS A 107 25.71 -12.20 -9.59
N HIS A 108 26.75 -11.84 -10.35
CA HIS A 108 27.37 -10.53 -10.20
C HIS A 108 26.34 -9.43 -10.48
N PHE A 109 26.11 -8.57 -9.49
CA PHE A 109 25.16 -7.47 -9.57
C PHE A 109 25.87 -6.15 -9.20
N PRO A 110 25.55 -5.02 -9.86
CA PRO A 110 26.20 -3.75 -9.59
C PRO A 110 26.00 -3.31 -8.13
N MET A 111 27.03 -2.75 -7.53
CA MET A 111 26.91 -2.11 -6.21
C MET A 111 26.14 -0.79 -6.32
N GLN A 112 25.57 -0.31 -5.22
CA GLN A 112 24.77 0.92 -5.19
C GLN A 112 25.41 2.12 -5.93
N GLY A 113 26.71 2.38 -5.75
CA GLY A 113 27.37 3.48 -6.45
C GLY A 113 27.42 3.32 -7.97
N GLN A 114 27.47 2.07 -8.46
CA GLN A 114 27.37 1.75 -9.88
C GLN A 114 25.93 1.87 -10.37
N ILE A 115 24.97 1.34 -9.60
CA ILE A 115 23.53 1.48 -9.86
C ILE A 115 23.15 2.95 -10.04
N LEU A 116 23.51 3.82 -9.09
CA LEU A 116 23.18 5.25 -9.14
C LEU A 116 23.80 5.94 -10.36
N LYS A 117 24.97 5.49 -10.81
CA LYS A 117 25.60 6.01 -12.02
C LYS A 117 24.80 5.57 -13.25
N MET A 118 24.50 4.28 -13.37
CA MET A 118 23.72 3.73 -14.49
C MET A 118 22.34 4.37 -14.56
N LEU A 119 21.61 4.46 -13.45
CA LEU A 119 20.32 5.18 -13.38
C LEU A 119 20.42 6.65 -13.82
N SER A 120 21.54 7.32 -13.55
CA SER A 120 21.72 8.71 -13.98
C SER A 120 22.04 8.83 -15.48
N ASP A 121 22.64 7.79 -16.06
CA ASP A 121 23.10 7.78 -17.45
C ASP A 121 22.03 7.18 -18.39
N GLU A 122 21.19 6.26 -17.89
CA GLU A 122 20.31 5.39 -18.68
C GLU A 122 18.87 5.30 -18.16
N GLY A 123 18.58 5.72 -16.92
CA GLY A 123 17.23 5.64 -16.34
C GLY A 123 16.38 6.86 -16.69
N ASP A 124 15.18 6.66 -17.21
CA ASP A 124 14.32 7.77 -17.65
C ASP A 124 13.71 8.52 -16.46
N VAL A 125 13.07 7.81 -15.54
CA VAL A 125 12.39 8.42 -14.38
C VAL A 125 13.40 8.92 -13.37
N PHE A 126 14.42 8.14 -13.04
CA PHE A 126 15.39 8.51 -12.02
C PHE A 126 16.21 9.73 -12.43
N SER A 127 16.61 9.83 -13.71
CA SER A 127 17.37 10.98 -14.20
C SER A 127 16.52 12.26 -14.15
N ASP A 128 15.25 12.19 -14.56
CA ASP A 128 14.28 13.29 -14.48
C ASP A 128 14.00 13.71 -13.02
N MET A 129 13.80 12.75 -12.11
CA MET A 129 13.70 13.03 -10.67
C MET A 129 14.95 13.72 -10.14
N LYS A 130 16.15 13.28 -10.55
CA LYS A 130 17.40 13.85 -10.09
C LYS A 130 17.62 15.28 -10.57
N GLU A 131 17.17 15.60 -11.78
CA GLU A 131 17.20 16.96 -12.33
C GLU A 131 16.22 17.89 -11.61
N ASN A 132 14.98 17.42 -11.37
CA ASN A 132 13.92 18.22 -10.79
C ASN A 132 13.96 18.31 -9.25
N MET A 133 14.59 17.34 -8.58
CA MET A 133 14.68 17.24 -7.12
C MET A 133 16.13 17.24 -6.58
N PRO A 134 17.01 18.18 -7.02
CA PRO A 134 18.44 18.11 -6.72
C PRO A 134 18.73 18.21 -5.22
N THR A 135 17.89 18.91 -4.45
CA THR A 135 18.01 19.04 -3.00
C THR A 135 17.88 17.68 -2.33
N PHE A 136 16.82 16.94 -2.64
CA PHE A 136 16.57 15.60 -2.10
C PHE A 136 17.73 14.65 -2.38
N PHE A 137 18.21 14.56 -3.63
CA PHE A 137 19.28 13.62 -4.00
C PHE A 137 20.63 13.98 -3.35
N ASN A 138 20.92 15.27 -3.16
CA ASN A 138 22.10 15.70 -2.43
C ASN A 138 22.01 15.30 -0.94
N GLU A 139 20.86 15.50 -0.30
CA GLU A 139 20.63 15.07 1.08
C GLU A 139 20.72 13.54 1.24
N ALA A 140 20.12 12.77 0.32
CA ALA A 140 20.18 11.31 0.33
C ALA A 140 21.62 10.79 0.19
N LYS A 141 22.44 11.44 -0.66
CA LYS A 141 23.86 11.13 -0.80
C LYS A 141 24.63 11.42 0.49
N GLU A 142 24.41 12.57 1.12
CA GLU A 142 25.03 12.90 2.41
C GLU A 142 24.62 11.93 3.52
N LEU A 143 23.34 11.54 3.54
CA LEU A 143 22.79 10.55 4.47
C LEU A 143 23.56 9.24 4.36
N CYS A 144 23.70 8.69 3.15
CA CYS A 144 24.45 7.45 2.91
C CYS A 144 25.91 7.55 3.40
N GLN A 145 26.58 8.68 3.12
CA GLN A 145 27.94 8.93 3.61
C GLN A 145 28.03 8.99 5.14
N LYS A 146 27.02 9.56 5.81
CA LYS A 146 26.94 9.62 7.27
C LYS A 146 26.68 8.22 7.87
N LEU A 147 25.76 7.43 7.30
CA LEU A 147 25.49 6.05 7.71
C LEU A 147 26.72 5.15 7.59
N ASN A 148 27.49 5.29 6.52
CA ASN A 148 28.74 4.55 6.30
C ASN A 148 29.75 4.69 7.45
N LYS A 149 29.76 5.83 8.15
CA LYS A 149 30.64 6.03 9.31
C LYS A 149 30.27 5.13 10.49
N TYR A 150 28.98 4.82 10.66
CA TYR A 150 28.49 3.91 11.70
C TYR A 150 28.77 2.45 11.32
N VAL A 151 28.40 2.07 10.09
CA VAL A 151 28.58 0.69 9.58
C VAL A 151 30.05 0.28 9.54
N HIS A 152 30.93 1.14 9.04
CA HIS A 152 32.37 0.88 8.99
C HIS A 152 33.10 1.30 10.28
N LYS A 153 32.37 1.64 11.33
CA LYS A 153 32.88 2.00 12.67
C LYS A 153 34.00 3.05 12.63
N GLN A 154 33.86 4.06 11.79
CA GLN A 154 34.85 5.12 11.62
C GLN A 154 34.86 6.06 12.83
N GLY A 155 35.79 5.85 13.76
CA GLY A 155 35.97 6.66 14.97
C GLY A 155 35.48 5.96 16.24
N LEU A 156 36.17 6.22 17.36
CA LEU A 156 36.00 5.48 18.62
C LEU A 156 34.58 5.52 19.20
N ARG A 157 33.77 6.53 18.88
CA ARG A 157 32.39 6.64 19.37
C ARG A 157 31.45 5.55 18.80
N HIS A 158 31.86 4.90 17.71
CA HIS A 158 31.09 3.83 17.06
C HIS A 158 31.55 2.42 17.50
N PHE A 159 32.40 2.31 18.53
CA PHE A 159 32.81 1.01 19.09
C PHE A 159 32.00 0.67 20.35
N TYR A 160 31.52 -0.57 20.43
CA TYR A 160 30.85 -1.11 21.62
C TYR A 160 31.68 -0.94 22.90
N VAL A 161 32.94 -1.35 22.86
CA VAL A 161 33.89 -1.24 24.00
C VAL A 161 34.08 0.21 24.47
N SER A 162 34.21 1.16 23.54
CA SER A 162 34.42 2.57 23.87
C SER A 162 33.20 3.20 24.54
N ARG A 163 31.99 2.83 24.09
CA ARG A 163 30.74 3.32 24.67
C ARG A 163 30.49 2.78 26.07
N ASN A 164 30.93 1.56 26.34
CA ASN A 164 30.83 0.91 27.65
C ASN A 164 32.05 1.17 28.53
N HIS A 165 33.00 2.01 28.10
CA HIS A 165 34.08 2.45 28.97
C HIS A 165 33.51 3.25 30.16
N PRO A 166 33.98 3.07 31.41
CA PRO A 166 33.40 3.72 32.60
C PRO A 166 33.23 5.25 32.50
N ILE A 167 34.12 5.91 31.74
CA ILE A 167 34.06 7.36 31.45
C ILE A 167 32.84 7.73 30.59
N ASN A 168 32.46 6.86 29.65
CA ASN A 168 31.36 7.08 28.71
C ASN A 168 30.03 6.48 29.18
N MET A 169 30.05 5.44 30.03
CA MET A 169 28.83 4.80 30.55
C MET A 169 27.89 5.78 31.25
N LYS A 170 28.46 6.75 31.99
CA LYS A 170 27.72 7.77 32.74
C LYS A 170 27.14 8.89 31.87
N LYS A 171 27.47 8.93 30.57
CA LYS A 171 26.94 9.95 29.66
C LYS A 171 25.48 9.64 29.30
N PRO A 172 24.60 10.66 29.28
CA PRO A 172 23.24 10.51 28.79
C PRO A 172 23.23 9.90 27.38
N GLN A 173 22.27 9.01 27.11
CA GLN A 173 22.12 8.37 25.80
C GLN A 173 21.22 9.17 24.87
N ASP A 174 20.61 10.26 25.34
CA ASP A 174 19.63 11.06 24.60
C ASP A 174 20.18 11.50 23.24
N VAL A 175 21.40 12.04 23.21
CA VAL A 175 22.05 12.45 21.95
C VAL A 175 22.23 11.26 20.99
N PHE A 176 22.50 10.07 21.50
CA PHE A 176 22.67 8.89 20.67
C PHE A 176 21.33 8.38 20.12
N ILE A 177 20.31 8.38 20.96
CA ILE A 177 18.93 8.05 20.59
C ILE A 177 18.42 9.03 19.54
N SER A 178 18.48 10.35 19.80
CA SER A 178 18.04 11.37 18.86
C SER A 178 18.80 11.34 17.54
N ASN A 179 20.10 10.98 17.55
CA ASN A 179 20.85 10.78 16.32
C ASN A 179 20.31 9.59 15.51
N PHE A 180 20.01 8.46 16.16
CA PHE A 180 19.40 7.32 15.48
C PHE A 180 18.02 7.67 14.92
N GLU A 181 17.16 8.29 15.73
CA GLU A 181 15.83 8.73 15.28
C GLU A 181 15.92 9.68 14.08
N TYR A 182 16.87 10.62 14.08
CA TYR A 182 17.12 11.48 12.93
C TYR A 182 17.46 10.68 11.66
N PHE A 183 18.36 9.70 11.76
CA PHE A 183 18.73 8.87 10.62
C PHE A 183 17.59 7.95 10.16
N LEU A 184 16.83 7.37 11.11
CA LEU A 184 15.64 6.57 10.83
C LEU A 184 14.62 7.38 10.03
N LYS A 185 14.26 8.58 10.51
CA LYS A 185 13.32 9.49 9.82
C LYS A 185 13.80 9.83 8.40
N LYS A 186 15.08 10.16 8.24
CA LYS A 186 15.65 10.45 6.92
C LYS A 186 15.63 9.23 5.99
N CYS A 187 15.86 8.01 6.50
CA CYS A 187 15.77 6.79 5.70
C CYS A 187 14.32 6.45 5.31
N ILE A 188 13.35 6.64 6.20
CA ILE A 188 11.91 6.53 5.90
C ILE A 188 11.56 7.46 4.73
N GLY A 189 11.98 8.72 4.80
CA GLY A 189 11.76 9.70 3.72
C GLY A 189 12.40 9.29 2.39
N VAL A 190 13.64 8.78 2.41
CA VAL A 190 14.30 8.31 1.18
C VAL A 190 13.56 7.12 0.58
N VAL A 191 13.18 6.11 1.36
CA VAL A 191 12.42 4.95 0.85
C VAL A 191 11.08 5.40 0.27
N ALA A 192 10.38 6.31 0.95
CA ALA A 192 9.09 6.84 0.51
C ALA A 192 9.18 7.62 -0.81
N VAL A 193 10.24 8.42 -1.03
CA VAL A 193 10.46 9.15 -2.29
C VAL A 193 10.94 8.21 -3.39
N MET A 194 11.82 7.24 -3.09
CA MET A 194 12.28 6.27 -4.09
C MET A 194 11.15 5.39 -4.61
N ARG A 195 10.13 5.07 -3.79
CA ARG A 195 8.89 4.43 -4.24
C ARG A 195 8.20 5.18 -5.37
N LEU A 196 8.26 6.52 -5.34
CA LEU A 196 7.58 7.37 -6.32
C LEU A 196 8.19 7.31 -7.72
N ALA A 197 9.38 6.73 -7.89
CA ALA A 197 9.96 6.48 -9.21
C ALA A 197 9.23 5.37 -9.98
N GLY A 198 8.57 4.43 -9.28
CA GLY A 198 7.78 3.37 -9.90
C GLY A 198 6.28 3.53 -9.76
N ASP A 199 5.83 4.30 -8.75
CA ASP A 199 4.42 4.48 -8.41
C ASP A 199 4.15 5.92 -7.91
N PRO A 200 3.65 6.84 -8.77
CA PRO A 200 3.40 8.24 -8.38
C PRO A 200 2.11 8.42 -7.54
N PHE A 201 1.26 7.40 -7.47
CA PHE A 201 -0.06 7.49 -6.83
C PHE A 201 -0.06 7.89 -5.34
N PRO A 202 0.92 7.52 -4.50
CA PRO A 202 0.90 7.93 -3.09
C PRO A 202 0.85 9.45 -2.88
N ILE A 203 1.42 10.23 -3.81
CA ILE A 203 1.34 11.69 -3.81
C ILE A 203 0.12 12.19 -4.60
N LEU A 204 -0.16 11.61 -5.77
CA LEU A 204 -1.26 12.08 -6.62
C LEU A 204 -2.64 11.88 -5.95
N LEU A 205 -2.84 10.76 -5.25
CA LEU A 205 -4.09 10.45 -4.55
C LEU A 205 -4.34 11.34 -3.33
N MET A 206 -3.36 12.15 -2.91
CA MET A 206 -3.58 13.19 -1.89
C MET A 206 -4.42 14.36 -2.43
N ASP A 207 -4.45 14.57 -3.75
CA ASP A 207 -5.32 15.54 -4.39
C ASP A 207 -6.71 14.92 -4.57
N GLU A 208 -7.71 15.52 -3.92
CA GLU A 208 -9.08 15.03 -3.94
C GLU A 208 -9.72 15.07 -5.34
N ASP A 209 -9.39 16.06 -6.20
CA ASP A 209 -9.92 16.10 -7.56
C ASP A 209 -9.36 14.96 -8.41
N PHE A 210 -8.06 14.67 -8.25
CA PHE A 210 -7.42 13.52 -8.88
C PHE A 210 -8.00 12.21 -8.35
N LEU A 211 -8.16 12.06 -7.04
CA LEU A 211 -8.69 10.87 -6.39
C LEU A 211 -10.07 10.49 -6.95
N LEU A 212 -10.97 11.46 -7.07
CA LEU A 212 -12.34 11.23 -7.56
C LEU A 212 -12.41 10.94 -9.07
N ARG A 213 -11.34 11.16 -9.82
CA ARG A 213 -11.22 10.83 -11.25
C ARG A 213 -10.43 9.56 -11.51
N CYS A 214 -9.61 9.16 -10.54
CA CYS A 214 -8.82 7.95 -10.59
C CYS A 214 -9.71 6.70 -10.68
N PHE A 215 -9.17 5.65 -11.32
CA PHE A 215 -9.73 4.30 -11.28
C PHE A 215 -9.56 3.69 -9.87
N ASP A 216 -10.14 2.50 -9.65
CA ASP A 216 -9.96 1.76 -8.40
C ASP A 216 -8.50 1.28 -8.25
N SER A 217 -7.71 2.10 -7.57
CA SER A 217 -6.28 1.84 -7.33
C SER A 217 -6.08 1.05 -6.04
N MET A 218 -5.21 0.04 -6.08
CA MET A 218 -4.71 -0.64 -4.88
C MET A 218 -3.80 0.25 -4.03
N THR A 219 -3.24 1.31 -4.64
CA THR A 219 -2.39 2.26 -3.94
C THR A 219 -3.24 3.19 -3.08
N GLU A 220 -2.82 3.39 -1.83
CA GLU A 220 -3.34 4.42 -0.93
C GLU A 220 -2.43 5.65 -0.92
N ALA A 221 -3.02 6.82 -0.69
CA ALA A 221 -2.31 8.07 -0.53
C ALA A 221 -1.44 8.07 0.74
N TYR A 222 -0.32 8.80 0.71
CA TYR A 222 0.39 9.13 1.94
C TYR A 222 -0.45 10.09 2.79
N THR A 223 -0.44 9.94 4.11
CA THR A 223 -1.10 10.92 4.97
C THR A 223 -0.34 12.25 4.98
N GLN A 224 -1.05 13.35 5.25
CA GLN A 224 -0.42 14.67 5.34
C GLN A 224 0.64 14.71 6.46
N GLU A 225 0.38 14.08 7.60
CA GLU A 225 1.35 14.00 8.70
C GLU A 225 2.61 13.23 8.31
N PHE A 226 2.48 12.19 7.48
CA PHE A 226 3.63 11.44 6.98
C PHE A 226 4.47 12.30 6.04
N VAL A 227 3.85 13.01 5.10
CA VAL A 227 4.55 13.92 4.18
C VAL A 227 5.28 15.01 4.94
N ASP A 228 4.60 15.68 5.88
CA ASP A 228 5.18 16.79 6.65
C ASP A 228 6.38 16.35 7.51
N GLU A 229 6.36 15.13 8.06
CA GLU A 229 7.41 14.62 8.94
C GLU A 229 8.62 14.05 8.17
N TYR A 230 8.40 13.34 7.07
CA TYR A 230 9.43 12.49 6.45
C TYR A 230 9.92 12.97 5.08
N ILE A 231 9.05 13.60 4.27
CA ILE A 231 9.36 13.97 2.89
C ILE A 231 9.60 15.48 2.77
N GLY A 232 8.72 16.28 3.36
CA GLY A 232 8.71 17.74 3.30
C GLY A 232 8.00 18.28 2.06
N LYS A 233 7.31 19.41 2.22
CA LYS A 233 6.52 20.06 1.16
C LYS A 233 7.34 20.45 -0.06
N ASP A 234 8.53 21.02 0.16
CA ASP A 234 9.41 21.43 -0.94
C ASP A 234 9.80 20.25 -1.83
N THR A 235 10.13 19.10 -1.23
CA THR A 235 10.42 17.85 -1.96
C THR A 235 9.22 17.38 -2.77
N VAL A 236 8.00 17.47 -2.22
CA VAL A 236 6.77 17.11 -2.94
C VAL A 236 6.51 18.04 -4.13
N GLU A 237 6.71 19.35 -3.96
CA GLU A 237 6.54 20.32 -5.04
C GLU A 237 7.65 20.23 -6.11
N GLU A 238 8.87 19.81 -5.74
CA GLU A 238 9.90 19.36 -6.69
C GLU A 238 9.46 18.09 -7.43
N TYR A 239 8.96 17.08 -6.71
CA TYR A 239 8.51 15.81 -7.31
C TYR A 239 7.35 16.00 -8.30
N LYS A 240 6.39 16.87 -8.00
CA LYS A 240 5.24 17.15 -8.87
C LYS A 240 5.63 17.71 -10.25
N ARG A 241 6.85 18.23 -10.41
CA ARG A 241 7.40 18.73 -11.68
C ARG A 241 8.11 17.65 -12.50
N THR A 242 8.18 16.42 -11.99
CA THR A 242 8.74 15.29 -12.73
C THR A 242 7.81 14.83 -13.84
N SER A 243 8.40 14.39 -14.94
CA SER A 243 7.69 13.94 -16.14
C SER A 243 6.73 12.78 -15.84
N LEU A 244 7.13 11.85 -14.97
CA LEU A 244 6.26 10.74 -14.54
C LEU A 244 5.02 11.25 -13.79
N CYS A 245 5.21 12.17 -12.83
CA CYS A 245 4.13 12.70 -12.02
C CYS A 245 3.17 13.55 -12.86
N GLU A 246 3.68 14.50 -13.65
CA GLU A 246 2.87 15.35 -14.53
C GLU A 246 2.13 14.52 -15.58
N GLY A 247 2.84 13.60 -16.27
CA GLY A 247 2.24 12.75 -17.28
C GLY A 247 1.10 11.89 -16.72
N THR A 248 1.29 11.31 -15.54
CA THR A 248 0.24 10.52 -14.86
C THR A 248 -0.92 11.40 -14.41
N TYR A 249 -0.64 12.60 -13.90
CA TYR A 249 -1.68 13.57 -13.51
C TYR A 249 -2.56 13.93 -14.71
N TYR A 250 -1.96 14.36 -15.82
CA TYR A 250 -2.70 14.77 -17.01
C TYR A 250 -3.47 13.62 -17.67
N ALA A 251 -2.94 12.39 -17.61
CA ALA A 251 -3.63 11.22 -18.15
C ALA A 251 -4.94 10.88 -17.42
N ILE A 252 -5.11 11.32 -16.17
CA ILE A 252 -6.27 10.98 -15.32
C ILE A 252 -7.19 12.18 -15.10
N ILE A 253 -6.66 13.40 -15.02
CA ILE A 253 -7.47 14.59 -14.67
C ILE A 253 -8.56 14.91 -15.71
N GLU A 254 -8.40 14.42 -16.95
CA GLU A 254 -9.39 14.57 -18.01
C GLU A 254 -10.60 13.63 -17.85
N ASN A 255 -10.47 12.56 -17.05
CA ASN A 255 -11.57 11.63 -16.79
C ASN A 255 -12.72 12.31 -16.06
N GLU A 256 -13.93 11.82 -16.26
CA GLU A 256 -15.09 12.32 -15.53
C GLU A 256 -14.91 12.14 -14.01
N LYS A 257 -15.26 13.20 -13.27
CA LYS A 257 -15.20 13.21 -11.81
C LYS A 257 -16.38 12.43 -11.21
N LYS A 258 -16.09 11.44 -10.38
CA LYS A 258 -17.10 10.72 -9.59
C LYS A 258 -17.64 11.61 -8.48
N SER A 259 -18.93 11.47 -8.18
CA SER A 259 -19.47 11.90 -6.88
C SER A 259 -18.84 11.06 -5.76
N TYR A 260 -18.85 11.57 -4.52
CA TYR A 260 -18.39 10.75 -3.39
C TYR A 260 -19.22 9.48 -3.23
N ALA A 261 -20.51 9.53 -3.53
CA ALA A 261 -21.38 8.37 -3.48
C ALA A 261 -20.91 7.29 -4.47
N THR A 262 -20.68 7.65 -5.73
CA THR A 262 -20.14 6.73 -6.75
C THR A 262 -18.73 6.23 -6.39
N PHE A 263 -17.87 7.12 -5.87
CA PHE A 263 -16.53 6.74 -5.41
C PHE A 263 -16.59 5.72 -4.26
N ASN A 264 -17.49 5.89 -3.30
CA ASN A 264 -17.66 4.97 -2.17
C ASN A 264 -18.14 3.58 -2.61
N VAL A 265 -18.98 3.50 -3.66
CA VAL A 265 -19.36 2.22 -4.26
C VAL A 265 -18.12 1.49 -4.78
N MET A 266 -17.29 2.18 -5.56
CA MET A 266 -16.09 1.61 -6.17
C MET A 266 -15.03 1.23 -5.12
N LYS A 267 -14.61 2.20 -4.29
CA LYS A 267 -13.43 2.09 -3.42
C LYS A 267 -13.71 1.38 -2.09
N HIS A 268 -14.92 1.54 -1.56
CA HIS A 268 -15.28 1.06 -0.21
C HIS A 268 -16.41 0.03 -0.22
N TRP A 269 -16.91 -0.33 -1.41
CA TRP A 269 -18.06 -1.21 -1.59
C TRP A 269 -19.26 -0.78 -0.75
N LEU A 270 -19.46 0.53 -0.60
CA LEU A 270 -20.55 1.10 0.20
C LEU A 270 -21.62 1.71 -0.70
N ILE A 271 -22.85 1.23 -0.54
CA ILE A 271 -24.02 1.63 -1.33
C ILE A 271 -25.07 2.23 -0.38
N ASP A 272 -25.08 3.55 -0.22
CA ASP A 272 -26.12 4.25 0.55
C ASP A 272 -27.32 4.59 -0.35
N ARG A 273 -28.50 4.05 -0.02
CA ARG A 273 -29.73 4.31 -0.79
C ARG A 273 -30.13 5.77 -0.84
N LYS A 274 -29.75 6.58 0.14
CA LYS A 274 -30.06 8.02 0.17
C LYS A 274 -29.30 8.79 -0.92
N GLU A 275 -28.20 8.22 -1.40
CA GLU A 275 -27.32 8.83 -2.40
C GLU A 275 -27.56 8.28 -3.83
N MET A 276 -28.65 7.51 -4.05
CA MET A 276 -28.96 6.93 -5.37
C MET A 276 -29.12 7.97 -6.48
N ALA A 277 -29.56 9.19 -6.13
CA ALA A 277 -29.68 10.28 -7.08
C ALA A 277 -28.31 10.69 -7.67
N ASP A 278 -27.23 10.46 -6.94
CA ASP A 278 -25.86 10.77 -7.35
C ASP A 278 -25.14 9.55 -7.97
N ILE A 279 -25.50 8.34 -7.55
CA ILE A 279 -24.89 7.08 -8.04
C ILE A 279 -25.45 6.70 -9.42
N LEU A 280 -26.78 6.68 -9.57
CA LEU A 280 -27.44 6.16 -10.78
C LEU A 280 -27.04 6.91 -12.08
N PRO A 281 -26.84 8.25 -12.07
CA PRO A 281 -26.37 8.96 -13.26
C PRO A 281 -24.92 8.62 -13.66
N GLN A 282 -24.13 8.01 -12.77
CA GLN A 282 -22.71 7.72 -12.97
C GLN A 282 -22.39 6.22 -13.00
N LEU A 283 -23.37 5.36 -13.28
CA LEU A 283 -23.14 3.91 -13.40
C LEU A 283 -22.10 3.55 -14.46
N HIS A 284 -21.92 4.37 -15.50
CA HIS A 284 -20.90 4.16 -16.54
C HIS A 284 -19.45 4.35 -16.03
N LEU A 285 -19.26 4.90 -14.83
CA LEU A 285 -17.95 5.06 -14.19
C LEU A 285 -17.59 3.90 -13.26
N LEU A 286 -18.49 2.92 -13.11
CA LEU A 286 -18.38 1.78 -12.21
C LEU A 286 -18.10 0.48 -12.98
N SER A 287 -17.51 -0.51 -12.32
CA SER A 287 -17.36 -1.84 -12.90
C SER A 287 -18.72 -2.54 -13.03
N THR A 288 -18.82 -3.57 -13.86
CA THR A 288 -20.04 -4.37 -14.00
C THR A 288 -20.55 -4.91 -12.66
N VAL A 289 -19.64 -5.38 -11.81
CA VAL A 289 -19.97 -5.95 -10.49
C VAL A 289 -20.57 -4.88 -9.58
N ASP A 290 -19.99 -3.67 -9.59
CA ASP A 290 -20.49 -2.53 -8.82
C ASP A 290 -21.87 -2.11 -9.31
N VAL A 291 -22.07 -1.99 -10.64
CA VAL A 291 -23.35 -1.61 -11.24
C VAL A 291 -24.45 -2.60 -10.86
N VAL A 292 -24.20 -3.90 -10.99
CA VAL A 292 -25.18 -4.93 -10.62
C VAL A 292 -25.51 -4.86 -9.13
N SER A 293 -24.51 -4.63 -8.27
CA SER A 293 -24.71 -4.48 -6.83
C SER A 293 -25.55 -3.25 -6.48
N VAL A 294 -25.33 -2.11 -7.16
CA VAL A 294 -26.16 -0.91 -7.02
C VAL A 294 -27.60 -1.18 -7.47
N LEU A 295 -27.79 -1.85 -8.60
CA LEU A 295 -29.13 -2.15 -9.13
C LEU A 295 -29.91 -3.07 -8.19
N LEU A 296 -29.25 -4.06 -7.58
CA LEU A 296 -29.85 -4.92 -6.55
C LEU A 296 -30.36 -4.07 -5.37
N VAL A 297 -29.47 -3.26 -4.78
CA VAL A 297 -29.78 -2.43 -3.60
C VAL A 297 -30.84 -1.37 -3.89
N ASN A 298 -30.80 -0.77 -5.08
CA ASN A 298 -31.78 0.23 -5.53
C ASN A 298 -33.17 -0.38 -5.75
N SER A 299 -33.24 -1.64 -6.21
CA SER A 299 -34.50 -2.31 -6.53
C SER A 299 -35.24 -2.84 -5.30
N CYS A 300 -34.54 -3.07 -4.19
CA CYS A 300 -35.14 -3.59 -2.97
C CYS A 300 -34.51 -2.99 -1.70
N ASN A 301 -35.36 -2.39 -0.86
CA ASN A 301 -34.96 -1.76 0.39
C ASN A 301 -34.69 -2.76 1.54
N LYS A 302 -34.90 -4.06 1.34
CA LYS A 302 -34.67 -5.10 2.36
C LYS A 302 -33.22 -5.64 2.36
N ILE A 303 -32.45 -5.35 1.30
CA ILE A 303 -31.09 -5.87 1.11
C ILE A 303 -30.12 -5.16 2.05
N ALA A 304 -29.45 -5.90 2.92
CA ALA A 304 -28.41 -5.38 3.82
C ALA A 304 -27.02 -5.41 3.17
N LYS A 305 -26.73 -6.47 2.39
CA LYS A 305 -25.44 -6.66 1.71
C LYS A 305 -25.60 -7.34 0.37
N VAL A 306 -24.63 -7.15 -0.52
CA VAL A 306 -24.50 -7.93 -1.76
C VAL A 306 -23.14 -8.61 -1.77
N HIS A 307 -23.13 -9.93 -1.94
CA HIS A 307 -21.92 -10.73 -2.08
C HIS A 307 -21.74 -11.12 -3.54
N ALA A 308 -20.59 -10.77 -4.11
CA ALA A 308 -20.21 -11.06 -5.49
C ALA A 308 -18.89 -11.85 -5.53
N ASN A 309 -18.58 -12.48 -6.67
CA ASN A 309 -17.35 -13.26 -6.88
C ASN A 309 -17.10 -14.32 -5.79
N GLY A 310 -18.15 -15.08 -5.44
CA GLY A 310 -18.07 -16.10 -4.39
C GLY A 310 -17.82 -15.53 -2.98
N GLY A 311 -18.22 -14.27 -2.74
CA GLY A 311 -18.06 -13.58 -1.46
C GLY A 311 -16.81 -12.72 -1.35
N LEU A 312 -15.89 -12.77 -2.32
CA LEU A 312 -14.66 -11.98 -2.28
C LEU A 312 -14.95 -10.47 -2.24
N MET A 313 -16.01 -10.04 -2.92
CA MET A 313 -16.50 -8.66 -2.87
C MET A 313 -17.79 -8.63 -2.05
N MET A 314 -17.81 -7.80 -1.01
CA MET A 314 -18.95 -7.64 -0.12
C MET A 314 -19.36 -6.16 -0.08
N PHE A 315 -20.46 -5.86 -0.75
CA PHE A 315 -21.05 -4.54 -0.73
C PHE A 315 -21.94 -4.38 0.49
N HIS A 316 -21.77 -3.27 1.19
CA HIS A 316 -22.52 -2.89 2.37
C HIS A 316 -23.53 -1.80 2.03
N THR A 317 -24.67 -1.82 2.73
CA THR A 317 -25.66 -0.74 2.68
C THR A 317 -25.74 -0.02 4.02
N GLU A 318 -26.58 0.99 4.13
CA GLU A 318 -26.91 1.66 5.39
C GLU A 318 -27.66 0.76 6.40
N LEU A 319 -28.10 -0.45 5.98
CA LEU A 319 -28.78 -1.41 6.86
C LEU A 319 -27.78 -2.35 7.52
N GLU A 320 -27.88 -2.46 8.85
CA GLU A 320 -27.20 -3.52 9.59
C GLU A 320 -27.88 -4.87 9.31
N THR A 321 -27.06 -5.90 9.07
CA THR A 321 -27.56 -7.26 8.93
C THR A 321 -28.01 -7.83 10.27
N ASN A 322 -29.07 -8.63 10.27
CA ASN A 322 -29.51 -9.41 11.43
C ASN A 322 -28.54 -10.54 11.79
N ARG A 323 -27.67 -10.94 10.84
CA ARG A 323 -26.71 -12.01 11.04
C ARG A 323 -25.70 -11.63 12.12
N LYS A 324 -25.60 -12.45 13.16
CA LYS A 324 -24.67 -12.20 14.29
C LYS A 324 -23.25 -12.67 14.02
N GLU A 325 -23.12 -13.68 13.18
CA GLU A 325 -21.82 -14.20 12.78
C GLU A 325 -21.11 -13.22 11.84
N LEU A 326 -19.86 -12.87 12.18
CA LEU A 326 -19.05 -11.93 11.40
C LEU A 326 -18.22 -12.63 10.31
N SER A 327 -17.97 -13.93 10.47
CA SER A 327 -17.27 -14.75 9.48
C SER A 327 -18.21 -15.39 8.48
N TRP A 328 -17.76 -15.57 7.25
CA TRP A 328 -18.49 -16.26 6.17
C TRP A 328 -17.53 -17.19 5.44
N ASN A 329 -18.08 -18.17 4.70
CA ASN A 329 -17.30 -19.07 3.86
C ASN A 329 -17.73 -18.92 2.39
N SER A 330 -16.76 -18.77 1.49
CA SER A 330 -17.05 -18.66 0.05
C SER A 330 -17.82 -19.87 -0.50
N MET A 331 -17.64 -21.04 0.12
CA MET A 331 -18.38 -22.25 -0.21
C MET A 331 -19.89 -22.11 0.02
N ASP A 332 -20.31 -21.32 1.00
CA ASP A 332 -21.74 -21.10 1.30
C ASP A 332 -22.43 -20.45 0.09
N PHE A 333 -21.80 -19.43 -0.51
CA PHE A 333 -22.33 -18.75 -1.70
C PHE A 333 -22.40 -19.66 -2.93
N ILE A 334 -21.44 -20.58 -3.08
CA ILE A 334 -21.48 -21.61 -4.14
C ILE A 334 -22.67 -22.56 -3.91
N GLU A 335 -22.95 -22.94 -2.67
CA GLU A 335 -24.09 -23.81 -2.33
C GLU A 335 -25.43 -23.09 -2.55
N PHE A 336 -25.55 -21.84 -2.11
CA PHE A 336 -26.73 -21.01 -2.40
C PHE A 336 -26.97 -20.88 -3.91
N ALA A 337 -25.92 -20.66 -4.69
CA ALA A 337 -25.97 -20.56 -6.13
C ALA A 337 -26.34 -21.89 -6.83
N LYS A 338 -26.08 -23.05 -6.22
CA LYS A 338 -26.46 -24.37 -6.75
C LYS A 338 -27.86 -24.83 -6.35
N ASN A 339 -28.44 -24.27 -5.29
CA ASN A 339 -29.74 -24.68 -4.79
C ASN A 339 -30.85 -24.53 -5.85
N ALA A 340 -31.83 -25.44 -5.85
CA ALA A 340 -32.99 -25.35 -6.73
C ALA A 340 -33.88 -24.15 -6.38
N ASN A 341 -34.05 -23.85 -5.08
CA ASN A 341 -34.70 -22.62 -4.65
C ASN A 341 -33.64 -21.50 -4.52
N LYS A 342 -33.74 -20.48 -5.38
CA LYS A 342 -32.78 -19.37 -5.40
C LYS A 342 -33.07 -18.29 -4.37
N TYR A 343 -34.31 -18.18 -3.92
CA TYR A 343 -34.76 -17.02 -3.14
C TYR A 343 -35.03 -17.40 -1.68
N ASN A 344 -34.76 -16.45 -0.79
CA ASN A 344 -35.05 -16.54 0.63
C ASN A 344 -34.46 -17.79 1.31
N GLN A 345 -33.24 -18.17 0.94
CA GLN A 345 -32.52 -19.26 1.58
C GLN A 345 -32.06 -18.80 2.97
N GLN A 346 -32.30 -19.60 4.01
CA GLN A 346 -31.89 -19.24 5.36
C GLN A 346 -30.36 -19.11 5.44
N TYR A 347 -29.87 -18.01 6.03
CA TYR A 347 -28.45 -17.81 6.33
C TYR A 347 -28.31 -17.22 7.73
N ASP A 348 -28.16 -18.10 8.72
CA ASP A 348 -28.20 -17.77 10.14
C ASP A 348 -29.47 -16.99 10.52
N GLU A 349 -29.38 -15.77 11.07
CA GLU A 349 -30.54 -14.91 11.36
C GLU A 349 -31.02 -14.05 10.18
N ALA A 350 -30.36 -14.14 9.03
CA ALA A 350 -30.71 -13.45 7.80
C ALA A 350 -31.12 -14.44 6.70
N TYR A 351 -31.32 -13.93 5.50
CA TYR A 351 -31.64 -14.70 4.32
C TYR A 351 -30.75 -14.31 3.14
N ILE A 352 -30.52 -15.24 2.23
CA ILE A 352 -29.80 -15.04 0.97
C ILE A 352 -30.75 -15.33 -0.19
N SER A 353 -30.78 -14.41 -1.16
CA SER A 353 -31.40 -14.61 -2.46
C SER A 353 -30.36 -14.48 -3.56
N VAL A 354 -30.33 -15.43 -4.50
CA VAL A 354 -29.37 -15.47 -5.60
C VAL A 354 -29.99 -14.92 -6.87
N PHE A 355 -29.32 -13.93 -7.46
CA PHE A 355 -29.66 -13.33 -8.73
C PHE A 355 -28.52 -13.53 -9.72
N ARG A 356 -28.85 -13.76 -10.99
CA ARG A 356 -27.85 -13.95 -12.05
C ARG A 356 -27.88 -12.77 -13.00
N CYS A 357 -26.71 -12.26 -13.35
CA CYS A 357 -26.54 -11.17 -14.31
C CYS A 357 -25.22 -11.36 -15.07
N LEU A 358 -25.23 -11.26 -16.40
CA LEU A 358 -24.05 -11.35 -17.29
C LEU A 358 -23.18 -12.60 -17.07
N ASN A 359 -23.83 -13.71 -16.68
CA ASN A 359 -23.26 -15.02 -16.32
C ASN A 359 -22.71 -15.19 -14.90
N ASP A 360 -22.68 -14.15 -14.10
CA ASP A 360 -22.25 -14.20 -12.71
C ASP A 360 -23.45 -14.29 -11.75
N ASP A 361 -23.22 -14.95 -10.61
CA ASP A 361 -24.20 -15.09 -9.54
C ASP A 361 -23.89 -14.08 -8.42
N TYR A 362 -24.91 -13.33 -8.02
CA TYR A 362 -24.88 -12.31 -6.97
C TYR A 362 -25.80 -12.73 -5.83
N CYS A 363 -25.26 -12.81 -4.61
CA CYS A 363 -26.02 -13.20 -3.43
C CYS A 363 -26.41 -11.96 -2.63
N ALA A 364 -27.70 -11.60 -2.66
CA ALA A 364 -28.24 -10.53 -1.86
C ALA A 364 -28.61 -11.05 -0.47
N GLU A 365 -27.98 -10.50 0.57
CA GLU A 365 -28.32 -10.74 1.98
C GLU A 365 -29.39 -9.76 2.42
N HIS A 366 -30.48 -10.25 3.01
CA HIS A 366 -31.61 -9.43 3.43
C HIS A 366 -32.17 -9.91 4.78
N ASN A 367 -32.72 -8.96 5.54
CA ASN A 367 -33.20 -9.17 6.90
C ASN A 367 -34.64 -9.72 6.95
N GLU A 368 -35.39 -9.53 5.87
CA GLU A 368 -36.78 -9.92 5.71
C GLU A 368 -36.96 -10.61 4.36
N LEU A 369 -37.85 -11.60 4.30
CA LEU A 369 -38.16 -12.32 3.08
C LEU A 369 -38.52 -11.35 1.93
N LEU A 370 -37.89 -11.58 0.78
CA LEU A 370 -38.28 -10.95 -0.47
C LEU A 370 -39.59 -11.56 -0.95
N ASP A 371 -40.57 -10.73 -1.25
CA ASP A 371 -41.81 -11.19 -1.88
C ASP A 371 -41.66 -11.24 -3.42
N ASP A 372 -42.69 -11.74 -4.09
CA ASP A 372 -42.68 -11.88 -5.55
C ASP A 372 -42.53 -10.52 -6.26
N GLU A 373 -42.99 -9.42 -5.65
CA GLU A 373 -42.86 -8.08 -6.21
C GLU A 373 -41.41 -7.58 -6.10
N ASP A 374 -40.77 -7.78 -4.96
CA ASP A 374 -39.34 -7.50 -4.77
C ASP A 374 -38.48 -8.24 -5.79
N ILE A 375 -38.71 -9.55 -5.93
CA ILE A 375 -37.97 -10.42 -6.85
C ILE A 375 -38.19 -9.97 -8.30
N ALA A 376 -39.44 -9.66 -8.68
CA ALA A 376 -39.76 -9.19 -10.01
C ALA A 376 -39.09 -7.84 -10.35
N LYS A 377 -39.07 -6.89 -9.41
CA LYS A 377 -38.39 -5.59 -9.58
C LYS A 377 -36.89 -5.77 -9.82
N ILE A 378 -36.24 -6.59 -9.00
CA ILE A 378 -34.82 -6.89 -9.14
C ILE A 378 -34.54 -7.52 -10.50
N ILE A 379 -35.26 -8.59 -10.87
CA ILE A 379 -35.05 -9.28 -12.15
C ILE A 379 -35.29 -8.32 -13.33
N GLY A 380 -36.30 -7.44 -13.23
CA GLY A 380 -36.59 -6.43 -14.24
C GLY A 380 -35.40 -5.48 -14.46
N ALA A 381 -34.86 -4.92 -13.37
CA ALA A 381 -33.71 -4.01 -13.44
C ALA A 381 -32.45 -4.67 -14.01
N LEU A 382 -32.17 -5.92 -13.61
CA LEU A 382 -31.01 -6.66 -14.12
C LEU A 382 -31.13 -6.98 -15.61
N LYS A 383 -32.33 -7.41 -16.07
CA LYS A 383 -32.57 -7.68 -17.49
C LYS A 383 -32.41 -6.42 -18.35
N GLU A 384 -32.93 -5.28 -17.90
CA GLU A 384 -32.77 -4.02 -18.62
C GLU A 384 -31.29 -3.65 -18.78
N TYR A 385 -30.48 -3.89 -17.75
CA TYR A 385 -29.04 -3.68 -17.82
C TYR A 385 -28.34 -4.67 -18.78
N GLU A 386 -28.64 -5.97 -18.69
CA GLU A 386 -28.09 -6.99 -19.60
C GLU A 386 -28.39 -6.68 -21.07
N GLU A 387 -29.64 -6.29 -21.38
CA GLU A 387 -30.06 -5.93 -22.74
C GLU A 387 -29.25 -4.75 -23.29
N LYS A 388 -29.01 -3.72 -22.47
CA LYS A 388 -28.18 -2.55 -22.84
C LYS A 388 -26.73 -2.93 -23.09
N GLN A 389 -26.15 -3.83 -22.30
CA GLN A 389 -24.75 -4.27 -22.48
C GLN A 389 -24.60 -5.08 -23.78
N ILE A 390 -25.52 -5.99 -24.08
CA ILE A 390 -25.50 -6.80 -25.30
C ILE A 390 -25.65 -5.93 -26.57
N GLU A 391 -26.39 -4.82 -26.50
CA GLU A 391 -26.51 -3.89 -27.62
C GLU A 391 -25.22 -3.08 -27.85
N GLN A 392 -24.50 -2.73 -26.78
CA GLN A 392 -23.23 -2.02 -26.86
C GLN A 392 -22.11 -2.91 -27.44
N GLU A 393 -22.10 -4.21 -27.15
CA GLU A 393 -21.10 -5.15 -27.69
C GLU A 393 -21.26 -5.46 -29.20
N LYS A 394 -22.42 -5.14 -29.79
CA LYS A 394 -22.72 -5.41 -31.21
C LYS A 394 -22.40 -4.25 -32.15
N ASN A 395 -22.16 -3.07 -31.60
CA ASN A 395 -21.82 -1.85 -32.33
C ASN A 395 -20.34 -1.50 -32.15
#